data_AF-A0A6M5Z3U2-F1
#
_entry.id   AF-A0A6M5Z3U2-F1
#
_cell.length_a   1.000
_cell.length_b   1.000
_cell.length_c   1.000
_cell.angle_alpha   90.00
_cell.angle_beta   90.00
_cell.angle_gamma   90.00
#
_symmetry.space_group_name_H-M   'P 1'
#
loop_
_entity.id
_entity.type
_entity.pdbx_description
1 polymer ?
#
loop_
_entity_poly.entity_id
_entity_poly.type
_entity_poly.pdbx_seq_one_letter_code
_entity_poly.pdbx_strand_id
1 'polypeptide(L)'
;MLEGRRNVSQITERTAEQLAPVQAAELAAVIDAQARWENLRGEPSRGGDGTPTALQNRQKAYEAFRSRQAAYTTQYRTAPVSETTLNTPDRLGEWCRTARAVLLRAETAACPAHLIAKAHRLADRIATRLGTTIVERGAPVEDTAGAIRELTAVIAWCETGSGSAPHVLKAPGAGTTEPLVKVA
;
A
#
# COMPACT_ATOMS: atom_id res chain seq x y z
N MET A 1 5.65 -16.64 -25.68
CA MET A 1 6.57 -15.53 -25.35
C MET A 1 5.89 -14.22 -25.69
N LEU A 2 5.48 -13.45 -24.67
CA LEU A 2 5.10 -12.04 -24.81
C LEU A 2 5.76 -11.28 -23.67
N GLU A 3 7.07 -11.11 -23.78
CA GLU A 3 7.83 -10.11 -23.03
C GLU A 3 7.70 -8.76 -23.73
N GLY A 4 7.63 -7.68 -22.94
CA GLY A 4 7.68 -6.32 -23.48
C GLY A 4 6.72 -5.33 -22.86
N ARG A 5 6.22 -5.55 -21.63
CA ARG A 5 5.77 -4.40 -20.83
C ARG A 5 7.02 -3.64 -20.41
N ARG A 6 7.21 -2.47 -21.02
CA ARG A 6 8.23 -1.48 -20.63
C ARG A 6 8.14 -1.28 -19.12
N ASN A 7 9.07 -1.89 -18.39
CA ASN A 7 9.30 -1.59 -16.98
C ASN A 7 9.82 -0.16 -16.94
N VAL A 8 8.92 0.79 -16.73
CA VAL A 8 9.31 2.10 -16.20
C VAL A 8 10.09 1.78 -14.93
N SER A 9 11.38 2.13 -14.88
CA SER A 9 12.26 1.78 -13.77
C SER A 9 11.65 2.24 -12.45
N GLN A 10 11.07 1.28 -11.72
CA GLN A 10 10.57 1.51 -10.38
C GLN A 10 11.76 1.69 -9.45
N ILE A 11 11.64 2.62 -8.52
CA ILE A 11 12.62 2.70 -7.45
C ILE A 11 12.53 1.40 -6.65
N THR A 12 13.64 0.66 -6.60
CA THR A 12 13.76 -0.56 -5.80
C THR A 12 14.23 -0.20 -4.39
N GLU A 13 14.06 -1.12 -3.43
CA GLU A 13 14.61 -0.97 -2.07
C GLU A 13 16.11 -0.64 -2.11
N ARG A 14 16.89 -1.38 -2.90
CA ARG A 14 18.33 -1.13 -3.08
C ARG A 14 18.64 0.27 -3.62
N THR A 15 17.84 0.77 -4.55
CA THR A 15 18.00 2.14 -5.07
C THR A 15 17.64 3.17 -4.00
N ALA A 16 16.61 2.91 -3.20
CA ALA A 16 16.19 3.78 -2.11
C ALA A 16 17.27 3.90 -1.02
N GLU A 17 17.95 2.80 -0.69
CA GLU A 17 19.08 2.79 0.27
C GLU A 17 20.26 3.67 -0.16
N GLN A 18 20.44 3.86 -1.46
CA GLN A 18 21.56 4.63 -2.03
C GLN A 18 21.25 6.13 -2.20
N LEU A 19 20.04 6.58 -1.85
CA LEU A 19 19.68 7.98 -1.99
C LEU A 19 20.48 8.87 -1.04
N ALA A 20 20.85 10.05 -1.54
CA ALA A 20 21.32 11.14 -0.69
C ALA A 20 20.20 11.56 0.27
N PRO A 21 20.50 11.95 1.53
CA PRO A 21 19.46 12.25 2.53
C PRO A 21 18.44 13.29 2.07
N VAL A 22 18.91 14.36 1.41
CA VAL A 22 18.04 15.42 0.86
C VAL A 22 17.12 14.87 -0.24
N GLN A 23 17.64 14.03 -1.13
CA GLN A 23 16.83 13.40 -2.17
C GLN A 23 15.80 12.43 -1.58
N ALA A 24 16.18 11.68 -0.56
CA ALA A 24 15.28 10.77 0.14
C ALA A 24 14.15 11.52 0.85
N ALA A 25 14.44 12.67 1.48
CA ALA A 25 13.43 13.51 2.10
C ALA A 25 12.42 14.06 1.08
N GLU A 26 12.90 14.54 -0.08
CA GLU A 26 12.02 14.99 -1.16
C GLU A 26 11.18 13.84 -1.72
N LEU A 27 11.77 12.66 -1.91
CA LEU A 27 11.05 11.48 -2.38
C LEU A 27 10.00 11.01 -1.37
N ALA A 28 10.32 10.98 -0.07
CA ALA A 28 9.36 10.67 0.99
C ALA A 28 8.15 11.61 0.92
N ALA A 29 8.40 12.90 0.68
CA ALA A 29 7.35 13.91 0.57
C ALA A 29 6.49 13.75 -0.69
N VAL A 30 7.07 13.28 -1.81
CA VAL A 30 6.32 12.90 -3.02
C VAL A 30 5.43 11.68 -2.75
N ILE A 31 5.97 10.64 -2.11
CA ILE A 31 5.22 9.42 -1.79
C ILE A 31 4.05 9.73 -0.85
N ASP A 32 4.26 10.55 0.17
CA ASP A 32 3.21 10.95 1.10
C ASP A 32 2.12 11.80 0.42
N ALA A 33 2.50 12.74 -0.45
CA ALA A 33 1.54 13.53 -1.23
C ALA A 33 0.71 12.65 -2.19
N GLN A 34 1.34 11.66 -2.84
CA GLN A 34 0.63 10.67 -3.64
C GLN A 34 -0.35 9.86 -2.78
N ALA A 35 0.10 9.38 -1.63
CA ALA A 35 -0.71 8.61 -0.70
C ALA A 35 -1.92 9.40 -0.21
N ARG A 36 -1.74 10.69 0.08
CA ARG A 36 -2.83 11.62 0.45
C ARG A 36 -3.90 11.69 -0.64
N TRP A 37 -3.50 11.93 -1.89
CA TRP A 37 -4.44 11.98 -3.01
C TRP A 37 -5.18 10.65 -3.21
N GLU A 38 -4.47 9.52 -3.15
CA GLU A 38 -5.08 8.20 -3.29
C GLU A 38 -6.00 7.83 -2.12
N ASN A 39 -5.71 8.30 -0.91
CA ASN A 39 -6.57 8.08 0.25
C ASN A 39 -7.94 8.75 0.04
N LEU A 40 -7.95 9.97 -0.50
CA LEU A 40 -9.18 10.70 -0.88
C LEU A 40 -9.95 10.08 -2.06
N ARG A 41 -9.38 9.14 -2.81
CA ARG A 41 -10.07 8.41 -3.90
C ARG A 41 -10.82 7.16 -3.42
N GLY A 42 -10.48 6.63 -2.24
CA GLY A 42 -10.91 5.30 -1.81
C GLY A 42 -12.06 5.29 -0.80
N GLU A 43 -12.77 6.40 -0.61
CA GLU A 43 -13.83 6.54 0.41
C GLU A 43 -15.26 6.64 -0.19
N PRO A 44 -15.72 5.68 -1.01
CA PRO A 44 -17.07 5.75 -1.61
C PRO A 44 -18.22 5.53 -0.61
N SER A 45 -17.94 5.25 0.67
CA SER A 45 -18.89 4.58 1.56
C SER A 45 -19.77 5.48 2.43
N ARG A 46 -19.68 6.81 2.37
CA ARG A 46 -20.50 7.70 3.23
C ARG A 46 -21.05 8.93 2.51
N GLY A 47 -21.70 8.76 1.35
CA GLY A 47 -22.63 9.76 0.77
C GLY A 47 -22.09 11.17 0.48
N GLY A 48 -20.79 11.43 0.70
CA GLY A 48 -20.16 12.75 0.65
C GLY A 48 -19.16 12.93 -0.49
N ASP A 49 -18.87 11.87 -1.23
CA ASP A 49 -17.90 11.84 -2.34
C ASP A 49 -18.29 12.75 -3.52
N GLY A 50 -19.57 13.10 -3.63
CA GLY A 50 -20.09 14.05 -4.60
C GLY A 50 -20.21 15.48 -4.09
N THR A 51 -19.84 15.76 -2.83
CA THR A 51 -19.89 17.14 -2.33
C THR A 51 -18.84 17.99 -3.04
N PRO A 52 -19.15 19.26 -3.37
CA PRO A 52 -18.17 20.18 -3.97
C PRO A 52 -16.87 20.26 -3.15
N THR A 53 -16.97 20.23 -1.82
CA THR A 53 -15.81 20.26 -0.91
C THR A 53 -14.93 19.01 -1.02
N ALA A 54 -15.51 17.81 -1.10
CA ALA A 54 -14.74 16.57 -1.28
C ALA A 54 -13.99 16.55 -2.62
N LEU A 55 -14.66 16.98 -3.71
CA LEU A 55 -14.05 17.12 -5.02
C LEU A 55 -12.91 18.14 -5.02
N GLN A 56 -13.12 19.31 -4.39
CA GLN A 56 -12.09 20.33 -4.27
C GLN A 56 -10.88 19.85 -3.47
N ASN A 57 -11.10 19.13 -2.37
CA ASN A 57 -10.01 18.55 -1.58
C ASN A 57 -9.21 17.51 -2.37
N ARG A 58 -9.89 16.66 -3.15
CA ARG A 58 -9.24 15.68 -4.03
C ARG A 58 -8.42 16.37 -5.12
N GLN A 59 -8.96 17.40 -5.75
CA GLN A 59 -8.26 18.19 -6.77
C GLN A 59 -7.01 18.87 -6.19
N LYS A 60 -7.14 19.51 -5.02
CA LYS A 60 -6.01 20.16 -4.33
C LYS A 60 -4.91 19.17 -3.97
N ALA A 61 -5.26 17.97 -3.49
CA ALA A 61 -4.29 16.93 -3.19
C ALA A 61 -3.60 16.41 -4.46
N TYR A 62 -4.33 16.27 -5.57
CA TYR A 62 -3.78 15.88 -6.86
C TYR A 62 -2.77 16.92 -7.38
N GLU A 63 -3.11 18.20 -7.36
CA GLU A 63 -2.22 19.29 -7.77
C GLU A 63 -0.95 19.35 -6.92
N ALA A 64 -1.09 19.21 -5.60
CA ALA A 64 0.05 19.16 -4.69
C ALA A 64 0.99 17.98 -5.00
N PHE A 65 0.44 16.79 -5.25
CA PHE A 65 1.21 15.63 -5.67
C PHE A 65 1.92 15.87 -7.00
N ARG A 66 1.20 16.34 -8.03
CA ARG A 66 1.77 16.58 -9.36
C ARG A 66 2.86 17.65 -9.36
N SER A 67 2.67 18.71 -8.60
CA SER A 67 3.67 19.77 -8.41
C SER A 67 4.95 19.22 -7.78
N ARG A 68 4.84 18.47 -6.66
CA ARG A 68 6.00 17.84 -6.00
C ARG A 68 6.70 16.83 -6.89
N GLN A 69 5.94 15.99 -7.60
CA GLN A 69 6.49 15.01 -8.52
C GLN A 69 7.28 15.68 -9.67
N ALA A 70 6.75 16.77 -10.22
CA ALA A 70 7.43 17.54 -11.25
C ALA A 70 8.72 18.18 -10.74
N ALA A 71 8.70 18.79 -9.55
CA ALA A 71 9.88 19.36 -8.91
C ALA A 71 10.97 18.29 -8.67
N TYR A 72 10.59 17.16 -8.06
CA TYR A 72 11.51 16.04 -7.81
C TYR A 72 12.14 15.50 -9.11
N THR A 73 11.32 15.28 -10.15
CA THR A 73 11.80 14.76 -11.43
C THR A 73 12.73 15.76 -12.12
N THR A 74 12.42 17.05 -12.04
CA THR A 74 13.24 18.13 -12.63
C THR A 74 14.61 18.19 -11.96
N GLN A 75 14.64 18.10 -10.63
CA GLN A 75 15.86 18.24 -9.84
C GLN A 75 16.77 17.00 -9.95
N TYR A 76 16.20 15.80 -9.87
CA TYR A 76 16.99 14.56 -9.74
C TYR A 76 17.06 13.75 -11.04
N ARG A 77 16.34 14.15 -12.10
CA ARG A 77 16.27 13.45 -13.41
C ARG A 77 15.97 11.96 -13.29
N THR A 78 15.32 11.55 -12.21
CA THR A 78 15.01 10.16 -11.92
C THR A 78 13.82 9.68 -12.73
N ALA A 79 13.80 8.38 -13.01
CA ALA A 79 12.63 7.73 -13.61
C ALA A 79 11.37 8.01 -12.76
N PRO A 80 10.19 8.16 -13.39
CA PRO A 80 8.96 8.42 -12.68
C PRO A 80 8.62 7.26 -11.74
N VAL A 81 8.18 7.60 -10.52
CA VAL A 81 7.61 6.64 -9.57
C VAL A 81 6.39 6.01 -10.23
N SER A 82 6.47 4.71 -10.55
CA SER A 82 5.36 4.05 -11.24
C SER A 82 4.21 3.80 -10.27
N GLU A 83 2.98 3.86 -10.81
CA GLU A 83 1.78 3.40 -10.11
C GLU A 83 1.76 1.86 -10.11
N THR A 84 2.43 1.26 -9.12
CA THR A 84 2.35 -0.19 -8.91
C THR A 84 0.97 -0.55 -8.38
N THR A 85 0.36 -1.58 -8.96
CA THR A 85 -0.87 -2.17 -8.41
C THR A 85 -0.53 -2.96 -7.15
N LEU A 86 -0.77 -2.35 -5.98
CA LEU A 86 -0.50 -2.89 -4.65
C LEU A 86 -1.66 -3.79 -4.17
N ASN A 87 -1.95 -4.84 -4.93
CA ASN A 87 -3.13 -5.69 -4.72
C ASN A 87 -2.78 -7.12 -4.29
N THR A 88 -1.53 -7.41 -3.93
CA THR A 88 -1.11 -8.69 -3.34
C THR A 88 -0.21 -8.42 -2.14
N PRO A 89 -0.14 -9.33 -1.14
CA PRO A 89 0.77 -9.17 -0.02
C PRO A 89 2.22 -8.92 -0.46
N ASP A 90 2.72 -9.69 -1.44
CA ASP A 90 4.09 -9.54 -1.96
C ASP A 90 4.37 -8.12 -2.49
N ARG A 91 3.49 -7.60 -3.35
CA ARG A 91 3.67 -6.26 -3.94
C ARG A 91 3.53 -5.16 -2.91
N LEU A 92 2.63 -5.33 -1.94
CA LEU A 92 2.51 -4.40 -0.82
C LEU A 92 3.78 -4.43 0.04
N GLY A 93 4.31 -5.61 0.35
CA GLY A 93 5.53 -5.79 1.13
C GLY A 93 6.74 -5.15 0.45
N GLU A 94 6.92 -5.36 -0.85
CA GLU A 94 7.98 -4.72 -1.64
C GLU A 94 7.86 -3.19 -1.65
N TRP A 95 6.64 -2.67 -1.82
CA TRP A 95 6.40 -1.23 -1.76
C TRP A 95 6.68 -0.66 -0.36
N CYS A 96 6.23 -1.34 0.71
CA CYS A 96 6.50 -0.93 2.08
C CYS A 96 7.99 -0.95 2.42
N ARG A 97 8.74 -1.97 1.96
CA ARG A 97 10.20 -2.04 2.13
C ARG A 97 10.90 -0.87 1.45
N THR A 98 10.52 -0.58 0.20
CA THR A 98 11.04 0.58 -0.53
C THR A 98 10.73 1.89 0.19
N ALA A 99 9.48 2.09 0.62
CA ALA A 99 9.09 3.28 1.38
C ALA A 99 9.88 3.43 2.69
N ARG A 100 10.06 2.33 3.43
CA ARG A 100 10.85 2.30 4.66
C ARG A 100 12.31 2.67 4.41
N ALA A 101 12.93 2.14 3.36
CA ALA A 101 14.30 2.48 2.97
C ALA A 101 14.43 3.99 2.66
N VAL A 102 13.46 4.58 1.95
CA VAL A 102 13.43 6.03 1.71
C VAL A 102 13.34 6.80 3.04
N LEU A 103 12.47 6.41 3.97
CA LEU A 103 12.34 7.09 5.27
C LEU A 103 13.60 6.96 6.13
N LEU A 104 14.27 5.81 6.11
CA LEU A 104 15.55 5.62 6.81
C LEU A 104 16.66 6.52 6.27
N ARG A 105 16.63 6.85 4.98
CA ARG A 105 17.57 7.80 4.36
C ARG A 105 17.19 9.25 4.60
N ALA A 106 15.90 9.54 4.81
CA ALA A 106 15.39 10.87 5.05
C ALA A 106 15.60 11.28 6.52
N GLU A 107 16.79 11.77 6.85
CA GLU A 107 17.22 12.13 8.22
C GLU A 107 16.27 13.10 8.95
N THR A 108 15.55 13.97 8.23
CA THR A 108 14.69 15.03 8.82
C THR A 108 13.34 15.17 8.11
N ALA A 109 12.77 14.11 7.56
CA ALA A 109 11.45 14.19 6.95
C ALA A 109 10.36 14.49 7.99
N ALA A 110 9.38 15.30 7.60
CA ALA A 110 8.12 15.42 8.34
C ALA A 110 7.40 14.07 8.38
N CYS A 111 6.61 13.82 9.43
CA CYS A 111 5.88 12.57 9.60
C CYS A 111 5.00 12.25 8.36
N PRO A 112 5.24 11.14 7.65
CA PRO A 112 4.51 10.77 6.44
C PRO A 112 3.19 10.04 6.79
N ALA A 113 2.29 10.73 7.49
CA ALA A 113 1.06 10.13 8.01
C ALA A 113 0.15 9.53 6.92
N HIS A 114 0.10 10.13 5.73
CA HIS A 114 -0.74 9.64 4.65
C HIS A 114 -0.18 8.37 4.00
N LEU A 115 1.16 8.25 3.94
CA LEU A 115 1.85 7.02 3.53
C LEU A 115 1.43 5.85 4.43
N ILE A 116 1.45 6.04 5.75
CA ILE A 116 1.06 4.99 6.71
C ILE A 116 -0.42 4.65 6.59
N ALA A 117 -1.30 5.66 6.49
CA ALA A 117 -2.72 5.44 6.26
C ALA A 117 -2.98 4.64 4.96
N LYS A 118 -2.21 4.89 3.89
CA LYS A 118 -2.30 4.13 2.64
C LYS A 118 -1.86 2.68 2.84
N ALA A 119 -0.73 2.44 3.53
CA ALA A 119 -0.21 1.10 3.78
C ALA A 119 -1.25 0.22 4.50
N HIS A 120 -1.79 0.71 5.61
CA HIS A 120 -2.84 0.02 6.38
C HIS A 120 -4.11 -0.21 5.57
N ARG A 121 -4.61 0.82 4.86
CA ARG A 121 -5.80 0.66 4.01
C ARG A 121 -5.64 -0.43 2.95
N LEU A 122 -4.45 -0.55 2.36
CA LEU A 122 -4.15 -1.60 1.38
C LEU A 122 -4.04 -2.97 2.05
N ALA A 123 -3.39 -3.05 3.20
CA ALA A 123 -3.31 -4.28 4.00
C ALA A 123 -4.71 -4.78 4.38
N ASP A 124 -5.59 -3.93 4.92
CA ASP A 124 -6.97 -4.24 5.28
C ASP A 124 -7.78 -4.76 4.09
N ARG A 125 -7.63 -4.13 2.93
CA ARG A 125 -8.31 -4.55 1.70
C ARG A 125 -7.84 -5.94 1.27
N ILE A 126 -6.54 -6.21 1.36
CA ILE A 126 -5.96 -7.51 1.03
C ILE A 126 -6.41 -8.56 2.06
N ALA A 127 -6.35 -8.26 3.35
CA ALA A 127 -6.80 -9.12 4.45
C ALA A 127 -8.26 -9.53 4.28
N THR A 128 -9.14 -8.54 4.04
CA THR A 128 -10.57 -8.77 3.78
C THR A 128 -10.79 -9.72 2.60
N ARG A 129 -10.05 -9.53 1.49
CA ARG A 129 -10.18 -10.37 0.31
C ARG A 129 -9.64 -11.79 0.53
N LEU A 130 -8.60 -11.95 1.35
CA LEU A 130 -7.97 -13.24 1.64
C LEU A 130 -8.62 -13.97 2.83
N GLY A 131 -9.52 -13.31 3.58
CA GLY A 131 -10.11 -13.88 4.80
C GLY A 131 -9.09 -14.03 5.94
N THR A 132 -8.06 -13.18 5.99
CA THR A 132 -7.01 -13.21 7.02
C THR A 132 -7.21 -12.11 8.05
N THR A 133 -6.45 -12.17 9.15
CA THR A 133 -6.47 -11.14 10.19
C THR A 133 -5.93 -9.81 9.68
N ILE A 134 -6.60 -8.73 10.09
CA ILE A 134 -6.20 -7.35 9.80
C ILE A 134 -4.92 -7.01 10.57
N VAL A 135 -4.08 -6.13 10.00
CA VAL A 135 -2.88 -5.62 10.67
C VAL A 135 -3.30 -4.75 11.86
N GLU A 136 -2.78 -5.06 13.05
CA GLU A 136 -3.00 -4.22 14.22
C GLU A 136 -2.38 -2.84 14.00
N ARG A 137 -3.14 -1.79 14.32
CA ARG A 137 -2.70 -0.40 14.21
C ARG A 137 -2.18 0.06 15.56
N GLY A 138 -0.97 0.62 15.59
CA GLY A 138 -0.43 1.25 16.78
C GLY A 138 -1.08 2.59 17.10
N ALA A 139 -0.47 3.32 18.05
CA ALA A 139 -0.82 4.70 18.34
C ALA A 139 -0.65 5.60 17.09
N PRO A 140 -1.35 6.75 17.00
CA PRO A 140 -1.17 7.70 15.91
C PRO A 140 0.31 8.01 15.68
N VAL A 141 0.72 8.01 14.41
CA VAL A 141 2.12 8.25 14.04
C VAL A 141 2.40 9.74 14.07
N GLU A 142 3.25 10.16 15.01
CA GLU A 142 3.64 11.57 15.19
C GLU A 142 5.00 11.89 14.57
N ASP A 143 5.83 10.88 14.32
CA ASP A 143 7.20 11.03 13.84
C ASP A 143 7.60 9.96 12.80
N THR A 144 8.74 10.20 12.15
CA THR A 144 9.30 9.29 11.13
C THR A 144 9.68 7.92 11.72
N ALA A 145 10.10 7.88 12.98
CA ALA A 145 10.44 6.63 13.67
C ALA A 145 9.19 5.74 13.84
N GLY A 146 8.05 6.32 14.22
CA GLY A 146 6.75 5.65 14.26
C GLY A 146 6.31 5.17 12.89
N ALA A 147 6.50 5.98 11.84
CA ALA A 147 6.19 5.58 10.47
C ALA A 147 7.00 4.35 10.04
N ILE A 148 8.29 4.30 10.38
CA ILE A 148 9.15 3.14 10.11
C ILE A 148 8.68 1.89 10.86
N ARG A 149 8.26 2.03 12.14
CA ARG A 149 7.71 0.90 12.92
C ARG A 149 6.43 0.36 12.30
N GLU A 150 5.49 1.24 11.92
CA GLU A 150 4.23 0.84 11.29
C GLU A 150 4.46 0.14 9.93
N LEU A 151 5.38 0.66 9.10
CA LEU A 151 5.76 -0.03 7.86
C LEU A 151 6.36 -1.41 8.13
N THR A 152 7.17 -1.55 9.18
CA THR A 152 7.76 -2.83 9.57
C THR A 152 6.68 -3.84 9.99
N ALA A 153 5.65 -3.40 10.71
CA ALA A 153 4.51 -4.25 11.06
C ALA A 153 3.74 -4.74 9.81
N VAL A 154 3.48 -3.85 8.84
CA VAL A 154 2.81 -4.23 7.58
C VAL A 154 3.69 -5.19 6.75
N ILE A 155 5.01 -4.98 6.70
CA ILE A 155 5.95 -5.88 6.01
C ILE A 155 5.92 -7.27 6.63
N ALA A 156 6.01 -7.37 7.96
CA ALA A 156 5.94 -8.65 8.66
C ALA A 156 4.61 -9.36 8.39
N TRP A 157 3.49 -8.64 8.39
CA TRP A 157 2.19 -9.20 8.02
C TRP A 157 2.19 -9.74 6.58
N CYS A 158 2.70 -8.98 5.61
CA CYS A 158 2.80 -9.44 4.23
C CYS A 158 3.61 -10.74 4.11
N GLU A 159 4.72 -10.86 4.85
CA GLU A 159 5.58 -12.04 4.84
C GLU A 159 4.89 -13.27 5.46
N THR A 160 4.10 -13.08 6.53
CA THR A 160 3.31 -14.18 7.11
C THR A 160 2.19 -14.67 6.18
N GLY A 161 1.53 -13.76 5.46
CA GLY A 161 0.42 -14.08 4.55
C GLY A 161 0.87 -14.70 3.22
N SER A 162 2.08 -14.40 2.75
CA SER A 162 2.65 -14.98 1.52
C SER A 162 3.17 -16.41 1.69
N GLY A 163 3.32 -16.90 2.93
CA GLY A 163 3.99 -18.17 3.23
C GLY A 163 3.10 -19.37 3.56
N SER A 164 1.77 -19.21 3.68
CA SER A 164 0.90 -20.35 3.97
C SER A 164 -0.56 -20.06 3.66
N ALA A 165 -1.05 -20.59 2.54
CA ALA A 165 -2.44 -21.00 2.51
C ALA A 165 -2.57 -22.17 3.50
N PRO A 166 -3.45 -22.13 4.52
CA PRO A 166 -3.89 -23.36 5.13
C PRO A 166 -4.53 -24.15 4.01
N HIS A 167 -3.90 -25.26 3.64
CA HIS A 167 -4.47 -26.22 2.73
C HIS A 167 -5.75 -26.72 3.41
N VAL A 168 -6.89 -26.11 3.09
CA VAL A 168 -8.19 -26.62 3.50
C VAL A 168 -8.33 -27.97 2.80
N LEU A 169 -7.93 -29.02 3.50
CA LEU A 169 -8.25 -30.39 3.15
C LEU A 169 -9.77 -30.43 3.07
N LYS A 170 -10.28 -30.37 1.84
CA LYS A 170 -11.67 -30.62 1.52
C LYS A 170 -11.96 -32.04 2.00
N ALA A 171 -12.61 -32.16 3.15
CA ALA A 171 -13.07 -33.45 3.65
C ALA A 171 -13.95 -34.10 2.56
N PRO A 172 -13.72 -35.38 2.21
CA PRO A 172 -14.62 -36.09 1.31
C PRO A 172 -15.99 -36.17 1.98
N GLY A 173 -16.98 -35.53 1.36
CA GLY A 173 -18.35 -35.53 1.82
C GLY A 173 -18.84 -36.97 2.00
N ALA A 174 -19.20 -37.30 3.23
CA ALA A 174 -19.94 -38.50 3.57
C ALA A 174 -21.26 -38.49 2.79
N GLY A 175 -21.52 -39.59 2.09
CA GLY A 175 -22.71 -39.78 1.27
C GLY A 175 -23.98 -39.67 2.10
N THR A 176 -24.90 -38.85 1.63
CA THR A 176 -26.28 -38.79 2.10
C THR A 176 -27.01 -40.03 1.58
N THR A 177 -27.31 -40.97 2.47
CA THR A 177 -28.24 -42.08 2.20
C THR A 177 -29.68 -41.55 2.15
N GLU A 178 -30.31 -41.77 1.01
CA GLU A 178 -31.71 -41.54 0.67
C GLU A 178 -32.64 -42.48 1.45
N PRO A 179 -33.76 -42.02 2.05
CA PRO A 179 -34.71 -42.93 2.70
C PRO A 179 -35.76 -43.42 1.70
N LEU A 180 -35.79 -44.74 1.51
CA LEU A 180 -36.79 -45.47 0.73
C LEU A 180 -38.14 -45.48 1.47
N VAL A 181 -39.14 -44.79 0.93
CA VAL A 181 -40.54 -44.85 1.39
C VAL A 181 -41.17 -46.17 0.95
N LYS A 182 -41.58 -47.02 1.90
CA LYS A 182 -42.45 -48.17 1.64
C LYS A 182 -43.92 -47.75 1.75
N VAL A 183 -44.65 -47.95 0.67
CA VAL A 183 -46.10 -47.88 0.56
C VAL A 183 -46.69 -49.12 1.25
N ALA A 184 -47.72 -48.90 2.07
CA ALA A 184 -48.68 -49.91 2.52
C ALA A 184 -50.09 -49.36 2.32
#